data_AF-A0A9D4Y3X2-F1
#
_entry.id   AF-A0A9D4Y3X2-F1
#
_cell.length_a   1.000
_cell.length_b   1.000
_cell.length_c   1.000
_cell.angle_alpha   90.00
_cell.angle_beta   90.00
_cell.angle_gamma   90.00
#
_symmetry.space_group_name_H-M   'P 1'
#
loop_
_entity.id
_entity.type
_entity.pdbx_description
1 polymer ?
#
loop_
_entity_poly.entity_id
_entity_poly.type
_entity_poly.pdbx_seq_one_letter_code
_entity_poly.pdbx_strand_id
1 'polypeptide(L)'
;LLVTPIEPKALPEELVLVDWVWERYKEGRVLEVVDPKLNGNFDESEVMMVLKLGLICSNDVPTIRPSMRQVVRILDGEVELPNELRQPRDIESQEGFDEFLRCLETSSFDQTSS
;
A
#
# COMPACT_ATOMS: atom_id res chain seq x y z
N LEU A 1 -13.83 32.15 -19.15
CA LEU A 1 -14.37 30.93 -18.51
C LEU A 1 -13.56 30.68 -17.26
N LEU A 2 -14.24 30.55 -16.13
CA LEU A 2 -13.80 30.93 -14.79
C LEU A 2 -12.63 30.06 -14.29
N VAL A 3 -11.47 30.68 -14.10
CA VAL A 3 -10.46 30.18 -13.16
C VAL A 3 -11.02 30.48 -11.78
N THR A 4 -11.68 29.52 -11.14
CA THR A 4 -12.02 29.66 -9.72
C THR A 4 -10.72 29.72 -8.93
N PRO A 5 -10.49 30.76 -8.10
CA PRO A 5 -9.37 30.78 -7.18
C PRO A 5 -9.42 29.52 -6.31
N ILE A 6 -8.29 28.85 -6.14
CA ILE A 6 -8.16 27.78 -5.16
C ILE A 6 -8.30 28.47 -3.80
N GLU A 7 -9.49 28.47 -3.22
CA GLU A 7 -9.67 28.96 -1.86
C GLU A 7 -8.80 28.08 -0.93
N PRO A 8 -7.82 28.65 -0.18
CA PRO A 8 -7.09 27.88 0.81
C PRO A 8 -8.00 27.67 2.01
N LYS A 9 -8.91 26.70 1.93
CA LYS A 9 -9.75 26.24 3.05
C LYS A 9 -9.11 25.02 3.71
N ALA A 10 -7.94 25.24 4.31
CA ALA A 10 -7.51 24.46 5.46
C ALA A 10 -6.44 25.27 6.19
N LEU A 11 -6.65 25.53 7.48
CA LEU A 11 -5.51 25.57 8.38
C LEU A 11 -5.00 24.13 8.38
N PRO A 12 -3.85 23.82 7.78
CA PRO A 12 -3.42 22.45 7.69
C PRO A 12 -2.93 22.08 9.09
N GLU A 13 -3.73 21.30 9.81
CA GLU A 13 -3.12 20.05 10.26
C GLU A 13 -2.52 19.45 8.98
N GLU A 14 -1.19 19.43 8.88
CA GLU A 14 -0.50 18.80 7.75
C GLU A 14 -0.94 17.35 7.73
N LEU A 15 -2.03 17.05 7.01
CA LEU A 15 -2.58 15.71 6.93
C LEU A 15 -1.55 14.87 6.20
N VAL A 16 -0.85 14.04 6.97
CA VAL A 16 0.05 13.03 6.43
C VAL A 16 -0.82 12.04 5.65
N LEU A 17 -0.62 11.99 4.33
CA LEU A 17 -1.45 11.19 3.43
C LEU A 17 -1.50 9.72 3.88
N VAL A 18 -0.37 9.18 4.33
CA VAL A 18 -0.25 7.80 4.82
C VAL A 18 -1.16 7.56 6.01
N ASP A 19 -1.19 8.47 6.99
CA ASP A 19 -2.05 8.36 8.16
C ASP A 19 -3.52 8.40 7.77
N TRP A 20 -3.90 9.34 6.90
CA TRP A 20 -5.29 9.45 6.43
C TRP A 20 -5.74 8.19 5.68
N VAL A 21 -4.91 7.67 4.77
CA VAL A 21 -5.20 6.43 4.03
C VAL A 21 -5.31 5.23 4.98
N TRP A 22 -4.43 5.15 5.99
CA TRP A 22 -4.46 4.09 6.99
C TRP A 22 -5.76 4.08 7.80
N GLU A 23 -6.24 5.24 8.24
CA GLU A 23 -7.52 5.34 8.94
C GLU A 23 -8.69 4.87 8.05
N ARG A 24 -8.75 5.31 6.79
CA ARG A 24 -9.80 4.88 5.85
C ARG A 24 -9.76 3.38 5.58
N TYR A 25 -8.55 2.79 5.49
CA TYR A 25 -8.38 1.35 5.36
C TYR A 25 -8.97 0.58 6.54
N LYS A 26 -8.63 0.96 7.78
CA LYS A 26 -9.16 0.31 8.99
C LYS A 26 -10.68 0.39 9.10
N GLU A 27 -11.26 1.49 8.62
CA GLU A 27 -12.70 1.70 8.65
C GLU A 27 -13.44 1.00 7.50
N GLY A 28 -12.73 0.30 6.61
CA GLY A 28 -13.31 -0.35 5.43
C GLY A 28 -13.76 0.65 4.36
N ARG A 29 -13.33 1.91 4.43
CA ARG A 29 -13.74 3.00 3.52
C ARG A 29 -12.68 3.30 2.46
N VAL A 30 -12.07 2.23 1.93
CA VAL A 30 -10.97 2.32 0.95
C VAL A 30 -11.38 3.07 -0.32
N LEU A 31 -12.63 2.98 -0.76
CA LEU A 31 -13.08 3.69 -1.97
C LEU A 31 -13.07 5.23 -1.83
N GLU A 32 -13.06 5.75 -0.60
CA GLU A 32 -12.98 7.21 -0.36
C GLU A 32 -11.60 7.79 -0.65
N VAL A 33 -10.57 6.94 -0.76
CA VAL A 33 -9.20 7.39 -1.07
C VAL A 33 -8.91 7.47 -2.56
N VAL A 34 -9.79 6.92 -3.39
CA VAL A 34 -9.58 6.80 -4.84
C VAL A 34 -9.68 8.18 -5.47
N ASP A 35 -8.76 8.50 -6.40
CA ASP A 35 -8.79 9.78 -7.12
C ASP A 35 -10.14 9.93 -7.85
N PRO A 36 -10.93 10.98 -7.54
CA PRO A 36 -12.20 11.23 -8.21
C PRO A 36 -12.11 11.31 -9.74
N LYS A 37 -10.94 11.66 -10.29
CA LYS A 37 -10.70 11.73 -11.74
C LYS A 37 -10.72 10.38 -12.44
N LEU A 38 -10.61 9.28 -11.69
CA LEU A 38 -10.80 7.94 -12.25
C LEU A 38 -12.27 7.69 -12.59
N ASN A 39 -13.21 8.51 -12.10
CA ASN A 39 -14.63 8.47 -12.45
C ASN A 39 -15.28 7.07 -12.31
N GLY A 40 -14.83 6.26 -11.34
CA GLY A 40 -15.32 4.89 -11.17
C GLY A 40 -14.75 3.87 -12.17
N ASN A 41 -13.85 4.28 -13.06
CA ASN A 41 -13.19 3.39 -14.02
C ASN A 41 -11.97 2.72 -13.40
N PHE A 42 -12.21 1.86 -12.43
CA PHE A 42 -11.19 1.06 -11.76
C PHE A 42 -11.79 -0.25 -11.27
N ASP A 43 -10.95 -1.25 -11.08
CA ASP A 43 -11.33 -2.47 -10.39
C ASP A 43 -11.11 -2.30 -8.88
N GLU A 44 -12.13 -2.62 -8.08
CA GLU A 44 -12.07 -2.44 -6.61
C GLU A 44 -11.01 -3.33 -5.96
N SER A 45 -10.77 -4.53 -6.52
CA SER A 45 -9.75 -5.45 -6.00
C SER A 45 -8.34 -4.94 -6.28
N GLU A 46 -8.12 -4.35 -7.47
CA GLU A 46 -6.86 -3.69 -7.81
C GLU A 46 -6.61 -2.47 -6.92
N VAL A 47 -7.64 -1.64 -6.68
CA VAL A 47 -7.53 -0.50 -5.76
C VAL A 47 -7.16 -0.96 -4.36
N MET A 48 -7.82 -1.98 -3.84
CA MET A 48 -7.52 -2.54 -2.52
C MET A 48 -6.08 -3.05 -2.44
N MET A 49 -5.62 -3.78 -3.46
CA MET A 49 -4.26 -4.30 -3.54
C MET A 49 -3.23 -3.15 -3.58
N VAL A 50 -3.39 -2.18 -4.50
CA VAL A 50 -2.44 -1.07 -4.66
C VAL A 50 -2.38 -0.22 -3.40
N LEU A 51 -3.52 0.01 -2.74
CA LEU A 51 -3.55 0.74 -1.48
C LEU A 51 -2.80 0.02 -0.37
N LYS A 52 -3.04 -1.28 -0.21
CA LYS A 52 -2.31 -2.11 0.75
C LYS A 52 -0.80 -2.08 0.46
N LEU A 53 -0.42 -2.25 -0.80
CA LEU A 53 0.98 -2.20 -1.23
C LEU A 53 1.62 -0.84 -0.93
N GLY A 54 0.91 0.26 -1.21
CA GLY A 54 1.36 1.62 -0.91
C GLY A 54 1.61 1.83 0.58
N LEU A 55 0.70 1.38 1.44
CA LEU A 55 0.85 1.45 2.90
C LEU A 55 2.08 0.70 3.40
N ILE A 56 2.37 -0.49 2.85
CA ILE A 56 3.56 -1.27 3.20
C ILE A 56 4.83 -0.55 2.70
N CYS A 57 4.85 -0.07 1.46
CA CYS A 57 5.98 0.66 0.89
C CYS A 57 6.31 1.94 1.67
N SER A 58 5.31 2.57 2.29
CA SER A 58 5.45 3.76 3.12
C SER A 58 5.70 3.47 4.60
N ASN A 59 5.99 2.22 4.99
CA ASN A 59 6.27 1.88 6.38
C ASN A 59 7.58 2.53 6.88
N ASP A 60 7.56 3.06 8.11
CA ASP A 60 8.71 3.71 8.75
C ASP A 60 9.87 2.75 9.04
N VAL A 61 9.57 1.45 9.20
CA VAL A 61 10.56 0.40 9.45
C VAL A 61 11.09 -0.13 8.11
N PRO A 62 12.38 0.12 7.76
CA PRO A 62 12.89 -0.20 6.43
C PRO A 62 12.83 -1.68 6.05
N THR A 63 12.93 -2.58 7.03
CA THR A 63 12.95 -4.03 6.83
C THR A 63 11.56 -4.61 6.49
N ILE A 64 10.48 -3.86 6.72
CA ILE A 64 9.12 -4.24 6.34
C ILE A 64 8.84 -3.88 4.87
N ARG A 65 9.54 -2.90 4.32
CA ARG A 65 9.27 -2.44 2.96
C ARG A 65 9.69 -3.50 1.94
N PRO A 66 8.84 -3.85 0.95
CA PRO A 66 9.22 -4.77 -0.10
C PRO A 66 10.30 -4.17 -0.99
N SER A 67 11.18 -5.02 -1.50
CA SER A 67 12.05 -4.68 -2.62
C SER A 67 11.24 -4.38 -3.88
N MET A 68 11.80 -3.59 -4.80
CA MET A 68 11.13 -3.28 -6.06
C MET A 68 10.75 -4.51 -6.88
N ARG A 69 11.54 -5.60 -6.81
CA ARG A 69 11.19 -6.87 -7.46
C ARG A 69 9.89 -7.43 -6.90
N GLN A 70 9.72 -7.40 -5.58
CA GLN A 70 8.52 -7.88 -4.91
C GLN A 70 7.30 -7.01 -5.25
N VAL A 71 7.47 -5.68 -5.27
CA VAL A 71 6.44 -4.71 -5.67
C VAL A 71 5.90 -5.04 -7.06
N VAL A 72 6.78 -5.23 -8.05
CA VAL A 72 6.36 -5.54 -9.42
C VAL A 72 5.61 -6.87 -9.49
N ARG A 73 6.10 -7.92 -8.83
CA ARG A 73 5.42 -9.22 -8.80
C ARG A 73 4.03 -9.17 -8.19
N ILE A 74 3.82 -8.34 -7.16
CA ILE A 74 2.50 -8.12 -6.57
C ILE A 74 1.59 -7.39 -7.58
N LEU A 75 2.10 -6.33 -8.23
CA LEU A 75 1.34 -5.58 -9.24
C LEU A 75 1.00 -6.42 -10.49
N ASP A 76 1.86 -7.38 -10.85
CA ASP A 76 1.63 -8.34 -11.93
C ASP A 76 0.69 -9.49 -11.51
N GLY A 77 0.26 -9.54 -10.24
CA GLY A 77 -0.63 -10.57 -9.70
C GLY A 77 0.04 -11.93 -9.47
N GLU A 78 1.38 -12.00 -9.51
CA GLU A 78 2.11 -13.24 -9.23
C GLU A 78 2.11 -13.60 -7.73
N VAL A 79 1.87 -12.61 -6.87
CA VAL A 79 1.95 -12.74 -5.42
C VAL A 79 0.82 -11.95 -4.76
N GLU A 80 -0.02 -12.63 -3.99
CA GLU A 80 -1.14 -12.02 -3.28
C GLU A 80 -0.70 -11.40 -1.94
N LEU A 81 -1.22 -10.22 -1.62
CA LEU A 81 -1.01 -9.59 -0.30
C LEU A 81 -1.89 -10.24 0.78
N PRO A 82 -1.46 -10.19 2.06
CA PRO A 82 -2.30 -10.61 3.18
C PRO A 82 -3.66 -9.90 3.21
N ASN A 83 -4.67 -10.61 3.71
CA ASN A 83 -6.03 -10.08 3.83
C ASN A 83 -6.09 -8.89 4.80
N GLU A 84 -5.28 -8.90 5.86
CA GLU A 84 -5.21 -7.87 6.89
C GLU A 84 -3.80 -7.30 7.02
N LEU A 85 -3.68 -5.97 7.06
CA LEU A 85 -2.43 -5.29 7.40
C LEU A 85 -2.38 -4.99 8.91
N ARG A 86 -1.22 -5.19 9.52
CA ARG A 86 -0.97 -4.75 10.92
C ARG A 86 -0.54 -3.28 10.94
N GLN A 87 -0.80 -2.60 12.06
CA GLN A 87 -0.45 -1.18 12.20
C GLN A 87 1.04 -0.94 11.97
N PRO A 88 1.43 0.12 11.22
CA PRO A 88 2.82 0.50 11.06
C PRO A 88 3.56 0.87 12.36
N ARG A 89 2.85 1.02 13.49
CA ARG A 89 3.38 1.61 14.73
C ARG A 89 3.75 0.62 15.85
N ASP A 90 3.47 -0.68 15.70
CA ASP A 90 3.66 -1.64 16.79
C ASP A 90 4.79 -2.64 16.51
N ILE A 91 5.90 -2.49 17.26
CA ILE A 91 7.19 -3.19 17.11
C ILE A 91 7.12 -4.69 17.47
N GLU A 92 6.04 -5.19 18.07
CA GLU A 92 6.08 -6.49 18.79
C GLU A 92 5.31 -7.65 18.16
N SER A 93 4.80 -7.56 16.93
CA SER A 93 4.13 -8.73 16.31
C SER A 93 4.25 -8.71 14.79
N GLN A 94 5.43 -9.01 14.26
CA GLN A 94 5.72 -9.09 12.81
C GLN A 94 5.56 -10.49 12.19
N GLU A 95 5.20 -11.49 12.99
CA GLU A 95 5.28 -12.91 12.60
C GLU A 95 4.52 -13.30 11.31
N GLY A 96 3.43 -12.61 10.97
CA GLY A 96 2.62 -12.91 9.77
C GLY A 96 3.12 -12.26 8.48
N PHE A 97 3.90 -11.18 8.59
CA PHE A 97 4.41 -10.45 7.43
C PHE A 97 5.81 -10.93 7.04
N ASP A 98 6.61 -11.35 8.03
CA ASP A 98 7.91 -11.99 7.80
C ASP A 98 7.75 -13.31 7.01
N GLU A 99 6.67 -14.06 7.23
CA GLU A 99 6.37 -15.25 6.42
C GLU A 99 6.06 -14.91 4.96
N PHE A 100 5.34 -13.81 4.72
CA PHE A 100 5.08 -13.30 3.37
C PHE A 100 6.37 -12.84 2.68
N LEU A 101 7.22 -12.06 3.36
CA LEU A 101 8.53 -11.67 2.86
C LEU A 101 9.43 -12.89 2.61
N ARG A 102 9.37 -13.92 3.46
CA ARG A 102 10.08 -15.19 3.29
C ARG A 102 9.59 -15.96 2.06
N CYS A 103 8.29 -15.97 1.78
CA CYS A 103 7.74 -16.54 0.53
C CYS A 103 8.22 -15.76 -0.70
N LEU A 104 8.42 -14.45 -0.57
CA LEU A 104 8.99 -13.63 -1.63
C LEU A 104 10.50 -13.88 -1.83
N GLU A 105 11.27 -14.10 -0.76
CA GLU A 105 12.71 -14.44 -0.79
C GLU A 105 12.98 -15.86 -1.32
N THR A 106 12.11 -16.83 -1.05
CA THR A 106 12.27 -18.22 -1.48
C THR A 106 12.01 -18.48 -2.97
N SER A 107 11.56 -17.47 -3.73
CA SER A 107 11.62 -17.48 -5.21
C SER A 107 13.06 -17.21 -5.71
N SER A 108 13.97 -18.07 -5.25
CA SER A 108 15.40 -18.04 -5.54
C SER A 108 15.65 -18.12 -7.04
N PHE A 109 16.31 -17.09 -7.56
CA PHE A 109 17.25 -17.23 -8.66
C PHE A 109 18.45 -17.98 -8.09
N ASP A 110 18.51 -19.29 -8.30
CA ASP A 110 19.76 -20.02 -8.52
C ASP A 110 19.43 -21.37 -9.17
N GLN A 111 19.17 -21.32 -10.48
CA GLN A 111 19.61 -22.39 -11.37
C GLN A 111 20.70 -21.81 -12.28
N THR A 112 21.88 -21.60 -11.72
CA THR A 112 23.12 -21.70 -12.51
C THR A 112 23.69 -23.09 -12.24
N SER A 113 23.21 -24.08 -12.99
CA SER A 113 23.97 -25.31 -13.19
C SER A 113 25.08 -25.03 -14.19
N SER A 114 26.33 -25.10 -13.74
CA SER A 114 27.51 -25.51 -14.53
C SER A 114 28.66 -25.83 -13.59
#